data_AF-A0A1B8J8C2-F1
#
_entry.id   AF-A0A1B8J8C2-F1
#
_cell.length_a   1.000
_cell.length_b   1.000
_cell.length_c   1.000
_cell.angle_alpha   90.00
_cell.angle_beta   90.00
_cell.angle_gamma   90.00
#
_symmetry.space_group_name_H-M   'P 1'
#
loop_
_entity.id
_entity.type
_entity.pdbx_description
1 polymer ?
#
loop_
_entity_poly.entity_id
_entity_poly.type
_entity_poly.pdbx_seq_one_letter_code
_entity_poly.pdbx_strand_id
1 'polypeptide(L)' 'MKKLILSLMLGVFPSLAFADCASLIKKYDAPDPAAKTMAQLERWVARKVEDAADAKELAQCLIARAADNPNKSQVAGK' A
#
# COMPACT_ATOMS: atom_id res chain seq x y z
N MET A 1 -20.72 1.20 48.79
CA MET A 1 -21.26 0.37 47.69
C MET A 1 -21.67 1.27 46.53
N LYS A 2 -21.65 0.73 45.29
CA LYS A 2 -21.70 1.39 43.96
C LYS A 2 -20.41 2.16 43.63
N LYS A 3 -19.39 1.60 42.96
CA LYS A 3 -19.33 0.97 41.62
C LYS A 3 -20.03 1.82 40.55
N LEU A 4 -19.39 2.92 40.15
CA LEU A 4 -19.67 3.58 38.88
C LEU A 4 -18.55 3.21 37.92
N ILE A 5 -18.83 2.11 37.24
CA ILE A 5 -18.14 1.62 36.06
C ILE A 5 -18.40 2.66 34.96
N LEU A 6 -17.35 3.33 34.51
CA LEU A 6 -17.32 4.07 33.26
C LEU A 6 -15.93 3.80 32.67
N SER A 7 -15.67 2.58 32.21
CA SER A 7 -15.71 2.22 30.78
C SER A 7 -15.39 3.41 29.87
N LEU A 8 -14.23 4.04 30.12
CA LEU A 8 -13.65 5.03 29.23
C LEU A 8 -13.06 4.28 28.02
N MET A 9 -13.89 4.22 26.98
CA MET A 9 -13.47 4.27 25.59
C MET A 9 -12.45 3.20 25.17
N LEU A 10 -13.00 2.00 24.98
CA LEU A 10 -12.67 1.15 23.84
C LEU A 10 -12.41 2.02 22.59
N GLY A 11 -11.27 1.79 21.94
CA GLY A 11 -11.17 1.94 20.50
C GLY A 11 -10.74 3.31 19.98
N VAL A 12 -9.62 3.84 20.45
CA VAL A 12 -8.73 4.52 19.48
C VAL A 12 -7.93 3.42 18.79
N PHE A 13 -8.62 2.67 17.92
CA PHE A 13 -7.93 2.09 16.78
C PHE A 13 -7.41 3.30 16.01
N PRO A 14 -6.09 3.53 15.90
CA PRO A 14 -5.64 4.28 14.76
C PRO A 14 -6.06 3.37 13.60
N SER A 15 -7.10 3.78 12.90
CA SER A 15 -7.30 3.42 11.50
C SER A 15 -6.02 3.83 10.80
N LEU A 16 -5.02 2.94 10.87
CA LEU A 16 -3.81 3.00 10.07
C LEU A 16 -4.33 3.09 8.66
N ALA A 17 -4.18 4.29 8.14
CA ALA A 17 -4.61 4.71 6.85
C ALA A 17 -4.16 3.65 5.83
N PHE A 18 -5.11 2.84 5.37
CA PHE A 18 -5.15 2.37 3.99
C PHE A 18 -5.60 3.50 3.05
N ALA A 19 -5.53 4.76 3.51
CA ALA A 19 -5.76 5.94 2.71
C ALA A 19 -4.39 6.32 2.14
N ASP A 20 -4.09 6.13 0.87
CA ASP A 20 -5.01 5.92 -0.23
C ASP A 20 -4.14 5.53 -1.41
N CYS A 21 -3.92 4.23 -1.59
CA CYS A 21 -3.06 3.76 -2.67
C CYS A 21 -3.50 4.31 -4.03
N ALA A 22 -4.80 4.46 -4.26
CA ALA A 22 -5.30 5.06 -5.50
C ALA A 22 -4.90 6.53 -5.61
N SER A 23 -4.93 7.28 -4.50
CA SER A 23 -4.45 8.66 -4.46
C SER A 23 -2.93 8.77 -4.54
N LEU A 24 -2.14 7.87 -3.94
CA LEU A 24 -0.68 7.87 -4.10
C LEU A 24 -0.28 7.49 -5.54
N ILE A 25 -0.98 6.53 -6.15
CA ILE A 25 -0.80 6.19 -7.56
C ILE A 25 -1.10 7.40 -8.45
N LYS A 26 -2.19 8.14 -8.18
CA LYS A 26 -2.52 9.37 -8.92
C LYS A 26 -1.54 10.51 -8.64
N LYS A 27 -1.13 10.70 -7.39
CA LYS A 27 -0.23 11.77 -6.94
C LYS A 27 1.14 11.66 -7.60
N TYR A 28 1.67 10.44 -7.72
CA TYR A 28 3.00 10.18 -8.26
C TYR A 28 3.00 9.69 -9.71
N ASP A 29 1.82 9.58 -10.34
CA ASP A 29 1.65 8.97 -11.67
C ASP A 29 2.33 7.59 -11.76
N ALA A 30 2.00 6.73 -10.78
CA ALA A 30 2.68 5.46 -10.60
C ALA A 30 2.37 4.48 -11.75
N PRO A 31 3.36 3.70 -12.19
CA PRO A 31 3.20 2.75 -13.28
C PRO A 31 2.20 1.65 -12.90
N ASP A 32 1.54 1.08 -13.90
CA ASP A 32 0.65 -0.06 -13.72
C ASP A 32 1.42 -1.23 -13.06
N PRO A 33 1.04 -1.65 -11.83
CA PRO A 33 1.68 -2.75 -11.14
C PRO A 33 1.52 -4.09 -11.86
N ALA A 34 0.51 -4.25 -12.72
CA ALA A 34 0.31 -5.46 -13.51
C ALA A 34 1.32 -5.59 -14.68
N ALA A 35 1.87 -4.48 -15.15
CA ALA A 35 2.76 -4.42 -16.32
C ALA A 35 4.26 -4.39 -15.96
N LYS A 36 4.61 -4.38 -14.66
CA LYS A 36 5.99 -4.26 -14.16
C LYS A 36 6.34 -5.37 -13.18
N THR A 37 7.62 -5.67 -13.06
CA THR A 37 8.12 -6.57 -12.01
C THR A 37 8.25 -5.84 -10.67
N MET A 38 8.24 -6.59 -9.57
CA MET A 38 8.42 -6.03 -8.22
C MET A 38 9.69 -5.17 -8.12
N ALA A 39 10.81 -5.68 -8.64
CA ALA A 39 12.07 -4.96 -8.67
C ALA A 39 12.04 -3.69 -9.55
N GLN A 40 11.17 -3.61 -10.56
CA GLN A 40 10.98 -2.39 -11.36
C GLN A 40 10.14 -1.37 -10.60
N LEU A 41 9.12 -1.81 -9.87
CA LEU A 41 8.25 -0.96 -9.04
C LEU A 41 9.06 -0.35 -7.89
N GLU A 42 9.84 -1.14 -7.16
CA GLU A 42 10.72 -0.66 -6.07
C GLU A 42 11.74 0.38 -6.58
N ARG A 43 12.41 0.08 -7.70
CA ARG A 43 13.36 1.02 -8.33
C ARG A 43 12.69 2.29 -8.84
N TRP A 44 11.42 2.23 -9.23
CA TRP A 44 10.68 3.40 -9.66
C TRP A 44 10.32 4.27 -8.45
N VAL A 45 9.77 3.66 -7.39
CA VAL A 45 9.42 4.37 -6.15
C VAL A 45 10.64 5.06 -5.54
N ALA A 46 11.77 4.35 -5.40
CA ALA A 46 13.00 4.93 -4.84
C ALA A 46 13.59 6.09 -5.65
N ARG A 47 13.20 6.25 -6.93
CA ARG A 47 13.68 7.33 -7.81
C ARG A 47 12.68 8.47 -7.99
N LYS A 48 11.40 8.22 -7.73
CA LYS A 48 10.30 9.17 -8.05
C LYS A 48 9.58 9.68 -6.82
N VAL A 49 9.72 9.01 -5.69
CA VAL A 49 9.11 9.40 -4.43
C VAL A 49 10.22 9.76 -3.45
N GLU A 50 10.33 11.05 -3.15
CA GLU A 50 11.33 11.58 -2.22
C GLU A 50 10.87 11.48 -0.76
N ASP A 51 9.55 11.52 -0.53
CA ASP A 51 8.97 11.35 0.79
C ASP A 51 9.04 9.88 1.23
N ALA A 52 9.73 9.62 2.33
CA ALA A 52 9.98 8.26 2.79
C ALA A 52 8.71 7.53 3.27
N ALA A 53 7.70 8.26 3.75
CA ALA A 53 6.43 7.67 4.18
C ALA A 53 5.60 7.27 2.96
N ASP A 54 5.44 8.18 2.00
CA ASP A 54 4.75 7.90 0.74
C ASP A 54 5.44 6.79 -0.06
N ALA A 55 6.78 6.77 -0.07
CA ALA A 55 7.56 5.75 -0.77
C ALA A 55 7.28 4.36 -0.21
N LYS A 56 7.27 4.23 1.13
CA LYS A 56 7.00 2.95 1.79
C LYS A 56 5.58 2.47 1.50
N GLU A 57 4.61 3.37 1.60
CA GLU A 57 3.19 3.04 1.41
C GLU A 57 2.86 2.71 -0.05
N LEU A 58 3.39 3.50 -1.00
CA LEU A 58 3.22 3.27 -2.43
C LEU A 58 3.90 1.97 -2.88
N ALA A 59 5.10 1.68 -2.38
CA ALA A 59 5.78 0.41 -2.67
C ALA A 59 4.96 -0.79 -2.18
N GLN A 60 4.48 -0.76 -0.93
CA GLN A 60 3.65 -1.82 -0.38
C GLN A 60 2.38 -2.02 -1.21
N CYS A 61 1.73 -0.94 -1.63
CA CYS A 61 0.52 -1.08 -2.44
C CYS A 61 0.79 -1.60 -3.86
N LEU A 62 1.81 -1.08 -4.55
CA LEU A 62 2.17 -1.54 -5.88
C LEU A 62 2.52 -3.04 -5.87
N ILE A 63 3.21 -3.50 -4.83
CA ILE A 63 3.54 -4.92 -4.65
C ILE A 63 2.28 -5.74 -4.36
N ALA A 64 1.40 -5.29 -3.47
CA ALA A 64 0.14 -5.97 -3.17
C ALA A 64 -0.72 -6.15 -4.44
N ARG A 65 -0.89 -5.08 -5.22
CA ARG A 65 -1.64 -5.11 -6.49
C ARG A 65 -0.97 -5.96 -7.57
N ALA A 66 0.36 -5.99 -7.60
CA ALA A 66 1.11 -6.84 -8.53
C ALA A 66 1.11 -8.32 -8.10
N ALA A 67 0.87 -8.62 -6.81
CA ALA A 67 0.72 -9.98 -6.29
C ALA A 67 -0.69 -10.52 -6.56
N ASP A 68 -1.71 -9.67 -6.50
CA ASP A 68 -3.09 -9.98 -6.87
C ASP A 68 -3.30 -10.11 -8.39
N ASN A 69 -2.24 -9.96 -9.21
CA ASN A 69 -2.33 -10.09 -10.66
C ASN A 69 -2.39 -11.58 -11.07
N PRO A 70 -3.55 -12.09 -11.54
CA PRO A 70 -3.71 -13.48 -11.97
C PRO A 70 -2.84 -13.84 -13.19
N ASN A 71 -2.35 -12.85 -13.93
CA ASN A 71 -1.51 -13.05 -15.12
C ASN A 71 -0.07 -13.50 -14.81
N LYS A 72 0.35 -13.53 -13.53
CA LYS A 72 1.64 -14.16 -13.16
C LYS A 72 1.67 -15.67 -13.40
N SER A 73 0.51 -16.33 -13.45
CA SER A 73 0.43 -17.73 -13.86
C SER A 73 0.76 -17.95 -15.35
N GLN A 74 0.77 -16.91 -16.18
CA GLN A 74 0.96 -17.03 -17.64
C GLN A 74 2.32 -16.54 -18.16
N VAL A 75 3.13 -15.86 -17.37
CA VAL A 75 4.53 -15.51 -17.74
C VAL A 75 5.56 -16.52 -17.23
N ALA A 76 5.12 -17.60 -16.57
CA ALA A 76 5.94 -18.78 -16.30
C ALA A 76 5.96 -19.77 -17.50
N GLY A 77 5.61 -19.30 -18.70
CA GLY A 77 5.59 -20.08 -19.93
C GLY A 77 6.14 -19.28 -21.09
N LYS A 78 7.46 -19.12 -21.15
CA LYS A 78 8.17 -19.01 -22.41
C LYS A 78 9.61 -19.49 -22.29
#